data_AF-M1B7W6-F1
#
_entry.id   AF-M1B7W6-F1
#
_cell.length_a   1.000
_cell.length_b   1.000
_cell.length_c   1.000
_cell.angle_alpha   90.00
_cell.angle_beta   90.00
_cell.angle_gamma   90.00
#
_symmetry.space_group_name_H-M   'P 1'
#
loop_
_entity.id
_entity.type
_entity.pdbx_description
1 polymer ?
#
loop_
_entity_poly.entity_id
_entity_poly.type
_entity_poly.pdbx_seq_one_letter_code
_entity_poly.pdbx_strand_id
1 'polypeptide(L)'
;MGTFKHIDNKKVPGHLDWFGWCTWDAFYMDVNPQGIKEGLERFMEGGCPPRFLIIDDGWQETYNDFQKEGEPFVEGSQFASRLTDIKENGKFRALKQDIPCYDLQEFTNFIKESYGLKFVYVWHALLGYWGGLHPSSETMRKYNPKIEYPIQSPGNTGNLRDIAMDSLEKFGVGVIDPQRIFDFYNDLHSYLASCGVDGVKVDVQTLLETLGFGHGGRVALTGRYQEALEESIARNFGANNLICCMNHNSDSFYR
;
A
#
# COMPACT_ATOMS: atom_id res chain seq x y z
N MET A 1 13.92 10.82 -7.02
CA MET A 1 13.36 11.96 -7.81
C MET A 1 13.94 13.23 -7.21
N GLY A 2 14.40 14.22 -7.98
CA GLY A 2 15.07 15.39 -7.33
C GLY A 2 15.65 16.45 -8.25
N THR A 3 15.23 16.49 -9.51
CA THR A 3 15.87 17.34 -10.51
C THR A 3 14.94 18.39 -11.09
N PHE A 4 13.65 18.41 -10.70
CA PHE A 4 12.56 19.21 -11.32
C PHE A 4 12.58 19.17 -12.86
N LYS A 5 13.25 18.18 -13.45
CA LYS A 5 13.41 18.04 -14.90
C LYS A 5 12.07 17.62 -15.52
N HIS A 6 11.87 18.04 -16.76
CA HIS A 6 10.77 17.57 -17.60
C HIS A 6 10.77 16.05 -17.75
N ILE A 7 9.58 15.49 -17.99
CA ILE A 7 9.40 14.04 -18.18
C ILE A 7 10.24 13.49 -19.34
N ASP A 8 10.49 14.30 -20.38
CA ASP A 8 11.35 13.95 -21.53
C ASP A 8 12.81 13.64 -21.12
N ASN A 9 13.22 14.11 -19.94
CA ASN A 9 14.54 13.88 -19.37
C ASN A 9 14.52 12.86 -18.22
N LYS A 10 13.42 12.12 -18.06
CA LYS A 10 13.24 11.08 -17.05
C LYS A 10 13.06 9.73 -17.73
N LYS A 11 13.53 8.66 -17.08
CA LYS A 11 13.23 7.31 -17.52
C LYS A 11 11.74 7.03 -17.30
N VAL A 12 11.01 6.84 -18.38
CA VAL A 12 9.59 6.50 -18.35
C VAL A 12 9.44 5.05 -17.84
N PRO A 13 8.57 4.79 -16.84
CA PRO A 13 8.30 3.42 -16.39
C PRO A 13 7.65 2.59 -17.49
N GLY A 14 8.10 1.35 -17.67
CA GLY A 14 7.62 0.48 -18.76
C GLY A 14 6.16 0.05 -18.64
N HIS A 15 5.54 0.19 -17.46
CA HIS A 15 4.12 -0.12 -17.27
C HIS A 15 3.19 0.88 -17.99
N LEU A 16 3.66 2.09 -18.31
CA LEU A 16 2.85 3.12 -18.97
C LEU A 16 2.53 2.81 -20.43
N ASP A 17 3.25 1.87 -21.05
CA ASP A 17 2.99 1.43 -22.44
C ASP A 17 1.85 0.40 -22.54
N TRP A 18 1.26 0.01 -21.41
CA TRP A 18 0.35 -1.12 -21.33
C TRP A 18 -1.00 -0.76 -20.73
N PHE A 19 -2.05 -1.36 -21.28
CA PHE A 19 -3.35 -1.39 -20.62
C PHE A 19 -3.23 -2.16 -19.29
N GLY A 20 -3.66 -1.52 -18.22
CA GLY A 20 -3.59 -2.05 -16.86
C GLY A 20 -4.96 -2.20 -16.20
N TRP A 21 -5.07 -3.16 -15.29
CA TRP A 21 -6.25 -3.37 -14.46
C TRP A 21 -5.89 -3.20 -12.98
N CYS A 22 -6.69 -2.44 -12.25
CA CYS A 22 -6.60 -2.29 -10.80
C CYS A 22 -7.80 -3.00 -10.16
N THR A 23 -7.55 -3.83 -9.16
CA THR A 23 -8.58 -4.70 -8.57
C THR A 23 -9.57 -3.99 -7.64
N TRP A 24 -9.34 -2.72 -7.29
CA TRP A 24 -10.12 -1.97 -6.29
C TRP A 24 -11.63 -1.95 -6.56
N ASP A 25 -12.07 -1.44 -7.71
CA ASP A 25 -13.51 -1.31 -8.00
C ASP A 25 -14.22 -2.66 -8.18
N ALA A 26 -13.46 -3.74 -8.41
CA ALA A 26 -14.00 -5.07 -8.58
C ALA A 26 -14.24 -5.79 -7.24
N PHE A 27 -13.38 -5.56 -6.24
CA PHE A 27 -13.41 -6.35 -5.01
C PHE A 27 -13.33 -5.54 -3.71
N TYR A 28 -12.96 -4.26 -3.76
CA TYR A 28 -12.53 -3.51 -2.58
C TYR A 28 -11.54 -4.35 -1.76
N MET A 29 -11.78 -4.51 -0.46
CA MET A 29 -10.93 -5.31 0.44
C MET A 29 -11.09 -6.83 0.26
N ASP A 30 -12.03 -7.33 -0.55
CA ASP A 30 -12.30 -8.76 -0.74
C ASP A 30 -11.44 -9.39 -1.85
N VAL A 31 -10.47 -8.63 -2.40
CA VAL A 31 -9.54 -9.11 -3.43
C VAL A 31 -8.90 -10.43 -3.03
N ASN A 32 -8.86 -11.39 -3.94
CA ASN A 32 -8.30 -12.71 -3.69
C ASN A 32 -7.87 -13.40 -5.00
N PRO A 33 -7.03 -14.45 -4.94
CA PRO A 33 -6.54 -15.15 -6.12
C PRO A 33 -7.60 -15.59 -7.14
N GLN A 34 -8.77 -16.05 -6.66
CA GLN A 34 -9.82 -16.57 -7.53
C GLN A 34 -10.48 -15.43 -8.31
N GLY A 35 -10.87 -14.35 -7.63
CA GLY A 35 -11.45 -13.18 -8.27
C GLY A 35 -10.50 -12.56 -9.30
N ILE A 36 -9.20 -12.48 -9.00
CA ILE A 36 -8.19 -11.99 -9.95
C ILE A 36 -8.11 -12.90 -11.18
N LYS A 37 -8.02 -14.23 -10.99
CA LYS A 37 -7.98 -15.21 -12.09
C LYS A 37 -9.20 -15.07 -13.00
N GLU A 38 -10.40 -15.06 -12.42
CA GLU A 38 -11.65 -14.92 -13.17
C GLU A 38 -11.72 -13.59 -13.92
N GLY A 39 -11.29 -12.49 -13.30
CA GLY A 39 -11.23 -11.17 -13.94
C GLY A 39 -10.29 -11.16 -15.14
N LEU A 40 -9.09 -11.73 -14.99
CA LEU A 40 -8.13 -11.87 -16.10
C LEU A 40 -8.73 -12.71 -17.25
N GLU A 41 -9.40 -13.82 -16.94
CA GLU A 41 -10.09 -14.64 -17.95
C GLU A 41 -11.16 -13.86 -18.71
N ARG A 42 -11.99 -13.06 -18.02
CA ARG A 42 -13.00 -12.22 -18.67
C ARG A 42 -12.37 -11.18 -19.59
N PHE A 43 -11.24 -10.58 -19.21
CA PHE A 43 -10.50 -9.67 -20.09
C PHE A 43 -9.94 -10.37 -21.33
N MET A 44 -9.42 -11.59 -21.17
CA MET A 44 -8.93 -12.41 -22.29
C MET A 44 -10.08 -12.73 -23.26
N GLU A 45 -11.22 -13.18 -22.75
CA GLU A 45 -12.42 -13.49 -23.55
C GLU A 45 -12.99 -12.25 -24.25
N GLY A 46 -12.94 -11.09 -23.59
CA GLY A 46 -13.35 -9.81 -24.14
C GLY A 46 -12.38 -9.21 -25.17
N GLY A 47 -11.22 -9.85 -25.42
CA GLY A 47 -10.23 -9.38 -26.38
C GLY A 47 -9.42 -8.16 -25.93
N CYS A 48 -9.46 -7.80 -24.63
CA CYS A 48 -8.70 -6.69 -24.05
C CYS A 48 -7.83 -7.17 -22.88
N PRO A 49 -6.82 -8.03 -23.14
CA PRO A 49 -6.03 -8.64 -22.08
C PRO A 49 -5.10 -7.59 -21.43
N PRO A 50 -5.20 -7.34 -20.11
CA PRO A 50 -4.28 -6.44 -19.44
C PRO A 50 -2.86 -7.02 -19.48
N ARG A 51 -1.89 -6.12 -19.57
CA ARG A 51 -0.46 -6.47 -19.43
C ARG A 51 0.14 -5.89 -18.15
N PHE A 52 -0.65 -5.12 -17.41
CA PHE A 52 -0.32 -4.59 -16.10
C PHE A 52 -1.47 -4.89 -15.13
N LEU A 53 -1.15 -5.40 -13.94
CA LEU A 53 -2.10 -5.63 -12.87
C LEU A 53 -1.65 -4.87 -11.62
N ILE A 54 -2.58 -4.22 -10.93
CA ILE A 54 -2.40 -3.76 -9.55
C ILE A 54 -3.32 -4.61 -8.67
N ILE A 55 -2.72 -5.42 -7.79
CA ILE A 55 -3.42 -6.05 -6.67
C ILE A 55 -3.60 -4.96 -5.61
N ASP A 56 -4.76 -4.34 -5.64
CA ASP A 56 -5.12 -3.23 -4.75
C ASP A 56 -5.46 -3.74 -3.33
N ASP A 57 -5.92 -2.84 -2.46
CA ASP A 57 -6.11 -3.07 -1.03
C ASP A 57 -6.91 -4.36 -0.68
N GLY A 58 -6.61 -4.95 0.47
CA GLY A 58 -7.22 -6.18 0.98
C GLY A 58 -6.33 -7.43 0.89
N TRP A 59 -5.13 -7.37 0.31
CA TRP A 59 -4.21 -8.52 0.25
C TRP A 59 -3.29 -8.65 1.49
N GLN A 60 -3.09 -7.56 2.23
CA GLN A 60 -2.20 -7.50 3.40
C GLN A 60 -2.81 -8.18 4.63
N GLU A 61 -1.97 -8.70 5.52
CA GLU A 61 -2.38 -9.22 6.83
C GLU A 61 -2.59 -8.08 7.82
N THR A 62 -3.83 -7.93 8.31
CA THR A 62 -4.24 -6.78 9.12
C THR A 62 -5.12 -7.18 10.27
N TYR A 63 -5.20 -6.31 11.28
CA TYR A 63 -6.09 -6.48 12.41
C TYR A 63 -6.79 -5.16 12.74
N ASN A 64 -8.10 -5.25 13.02
CA ASN A 64 -8.91 -4.13 13.46
C ASN A 64 -9.26 -4.31 14.94
N ASP A 65 -8.52 -3.60 15.81
CA ASP A 65 -8.72 -3.61 17.26
C ASP A 65 -10.13 -3.17 17.71
N PHE A 66 -10.88 -2.53 16.82
CA PHE A 66 -12.15 -1.87 17.11
C PHE A 66 -13.36 -2.61 16.54
N GLN A 67 -13.14 -3.73 15.84
CA GLN A 67 -14.20 -4.62 15.37
C GLN A 67 -13.99 -6.02 15.93
N LYS A 68 -14.79 -6.39 16.93
CA LYS A 68 -14.75 -7.73 17.51
C LYS A 68 -15.72 -8.66 16.79
N GLU A 69 -15.35 -9.94 16.73
CA GLU A 69 -16.20 -10.99 16.17
C GLU A 69 -17.50 -11.10 16.98
N GLY A 70 -18.64 -11.14 16.29
CA GLY A 70 -19.97 -11.20 16.90
C GLY A 70 -20.52 -9.88 17.43
N GLU A 71 -19.74 -8.79 17.42
CA GLU A 71 -20.24 -7.45 17.75
C GLU A 71 -20.77 -6.72 16.50
N PRO A 72 -21.70 -5.75 16.65
CA PRO A 72 -22.16 -4.91 15.54
C PRO A 72 -21.00 -4.22 14.82
N PHE A 73 -21.20 -3.93 13.53
CA PHE A 73 -20.21 -3.19 12.75
C PHE A 73 -20.00 -1.79 13.33
N VAL A 74 -18.75 -1.44 13.63
CA VAL A 74 -18.37 -0.09 14.07
C VAL A 74 -17.97 0.72 12.85
N GLU A 75 -18.86 1.61 12.41
CA GLU A 75 -18.64 2.44 11.23
C GLU A 75 -17.33 3.26 11.34
N GLY A 76 -16.56 3.24 10.25
CA GLY A 76 -15.28 3.93 10.15
C GLY A 76 -14.10 3.13 10.72
N SER A 77 -14.32 2.14 11.59
CA SER A 77 -13.23 1.35 12.20
C SER A 77 -12.36 0.63 11.18
N GLN A 78 -12.88 0.31 9.99
CA GLN A 78 -12.11 -0.32 8.91
C GLN A 78 -10.89 0.50 8.51
N PHE A 79 -10.96 1.83 8.57
CA PHE A 79 -9.83 2.71 8.29
C PHE A 79 -8.77 2.70 9.40
N ALA A 80 -9.12 2.21 10.60
CA ALA A 80 -8.19 2.07 11.71
C ALA A 80 -7.54 0.68 11.77
N SER A 81 -7.80 -0.20 10.80
CA SER A 81 -7.12 -1.49 10.66
C SER A 81 -5.61 -1.28 10.52
N ARG A 82 -4.80 -2.13 11.14
CA ARG A 82 -3.35 -1.99 11.21
C ARG A 82 -2.65 -3.18 10.59
N LEU A 83 -1.51 -2.94 9.96
CA LEU A 83 -0.67 -4.00 9.41
C LEU A 83 -0.11 -4.84 10.55
N THR A 84 -0.29 -6.15 10.48
CA THR A 84 0.24 -7.10 11.46
C THR A 84 1.36 -7.97 10.91
N ASP A 85 1.49 -8.12 9.59
CA ASP A 85 2.61 -8.79 8.93
C ASP A 85 2.91 -8.12 7.58
N ILE A 86 4.18 -8.17 7.12
CA ILE A 86 4.53 -7.71 5.77
C ILE A 86 4.13 -8.72 4.69
N LYS A 87 3.86 -9.97 5.09
CA LYS A 87 3.38 -11.02 4.21
C LYS A 87 1.89 -10.90 3.93
N GLU A 88 1.46 -11.48 2.82
CA GLU A 88 0.07 -11.57 2.41
C GLU A 88 -0.79 -12.31 3.44
N ASN A 89 -2.09 -11.99 3.45
CA ASN A 89 -3.04 -12.62 4.36
C ASN A 89 -3.44 -14.04 3.94
N GLY A 90 -4.31 -14.65 4.74
CA GLY A 90 -4.80 -16.01 4.50
C GLY A 90 -5.47 -16.22 3.13
N LYS A 91 -5.98 -15.19 2.46
CA LYS A 91 -6.65 -15.33 1.15
C LYS A 91 -5.69 -15.78 0.04
N PHE A 92 -4.41 -15.42 0.16
CA PHE A 92 -3.34 -15.77 -0.78
C PHE A 92 -2.51 -16.98 -0.32
N ARG A 93 -2.61 -17.35 0.97
CA ARG A 93 -1.95 -18.53 1.54
C ARG A 93 -2.80 -19.81 1.52
N ALA A 94 -4.09 -19.69 1.21
CA ALA A 94 -5.02 -20.81 1.20
C ALA A 94 -4.98 -21.59 -0.11
N LEU A 95 -4.93 -22.92 0.01
CA LEU A 95 -5.15 -23.86 -1.09
C LEU A 95 -6.51 -23.62 -1.76
N LYS A 96 -6.51 -23.45 -3.08
CA LYS A 96 -7.74 -23.37 -3.88
C LYS A 96 -7.73 -24.46 -4.93
N GLN A 97 -8.87 -25.12 -5.12
CA GLN A 97 -8.97 -26.26 -6.04
C GLN A 97 -8.56 -25.88 -7.48
N ASP A 98 -8.87 -24.66 -7.90
CA ASP A 98 -8.61 -24.18 -9.27
C ASP A 98 -7.33 -23.35 -9.43
N ILE A 99 -6.61 -23.10 -8.33
CA ILE A 99 -5.36 -22.31 -8.30
C ILE A 99 -4.38 -23.05 -7.37
N PRO A 100 -3.42 -23.82 -7.92
CA PRO A 100 -2.46 -24.58 -7.14
C PRO A 100 -1.32 -23.68 -6.64
N CYS A 101 -1.66 -22.53 -6.05
CA CYS A 101 -0.72 -21.57 -5.47
C CYS A 101 -0.90 -21.52 -3.95
N TYR A 102 0.20 -21.51 -3.22
CA TYR A 102 0.25 -21.56 -1.76
C TYR A 102 0.65 -20.23 -1.11
N ASP A 103 1.07 -19.25 -1.92
CA ASP A 103 1.49 -17.92 -1.46
C ASP A 103 1.40 -16.88 -2.60
N LEU A 104 1.77 -15.64 -2.28
CA LEU A 104 1.81 -14.54 -3.24
C LEU A 104 2.84 -14.75 -4.36
N GLN A 105 3.95 -15.44 -4.10
CA GLN A 105 5.01 -15.67 -5.07
C GLN A 105 4.53 -16.59 -6.18
N GLU A 106 4.01 -17.76 -5.82
CA GLU A 106 3.48 -18.72 -6.77
C GLU A 106 2.29 -18.13 -7.53
N PHE A 107 1.42 -17.38 -6.85
CA PHE A 107 0.30 -16.73 -7.51
C PHE A 107 0.74 -15.70 -8.55
N THR A 108 1.72 -14.85 -8.21
CA THR A 108 2.24 -13.83 -9.13
C THR A 108 2.90 -14.47 -10.35
N ASN A 109 3.68 -15.54 -10.15
CA ASN A 109 4.28 -16.30 -11.26
C ASN A 109 3.20 -16.94 -12.14
N PHE A 110 2.21 -17.58 -11.52
CA PHE A 110 1.10 -18.22 -12.23
C PHE A 110 0.35 -17.23 -13.12
N ILE A 111 -0.02 -16.04 -12.62
CA ILE A 111 -0.78 -15.08 -13.43
C ILE A 111 0.07 -14.43 -14.54
N LYS A 112 1.37 -14.24 -14.30
CA LYS A 112 2.31 -13.74 -15.32
C LYS A 112 2.45 -14.74 -16.47
N GLU A 113 2.66 -16.01 -16.15
CA GLU A 113 2.83 -17.07 -17.15
C GLU A 113 1.52 -17.38 -17.90
N SER A 114 0.41 -17.51 -17.16
CA SER A 114 -0.86 -17.96 -17.72
C SER A 114 -1.59 -16.89 -18.52
N TYR A 115 -1.47 -15.61 -18.11
CA TYR A 115 -2.20 -14.49 -18.73
C TYR A 115 -1.29 -13.49 -19.46
N GLY A 116 0.03 -13.71 -19.45
CA GLY A 116 0.99 -12.87 -20.15
C GLY A 116 1.14 -11.46 -19.55
N LEU A 117 0.91 -11.30 -18.23
CA LEU A 117 1.15 -10.04 -17.53
C LEU A 117 2.65 -9.69 -17.59
N LYS A 118 2.94 -8.42 -17.90
CA LYS A 118 4.30 -7.85 -17.92
C LYS A 118 4.68 -7.24 -16.58
N PHE A 119 3.70 -6.66 -15.89
CA PHE A 119 3.88 -5.99 -14.62
C PHE A 119 2.78 -6.41 -13.65
N VAL A 120 3.15 -6.73 -12.41
CA VAL A 120 2.26 -6.93 -11.28
C VAL A 120 2.73 -6.00 -10.17
N TYR A 121 1.92 -5.00 -9.83
CA TYR A 121 2.15 -4.14 -8.67
C TYR A 121 1.20 -4.53 -7.55
N VAL A 122 1.56 -4.17 -6.33
CA VAL A 122 0.67 -4.31 -5.17
C VAL A 122 0.49 -2.96 -4.48
N TRP A 123 -0.66 -2.80 -3.84
CA TRP A 123 -0.98 -1.62 -3.06
C TRP A 123 -0.46 -1.71 -1.62
N HIS A 124 -0.03 -0.60 -1.03
CA HIS A 124 0.05 -0.46 0.42
C HIS A 124 -0.11 1.01 0.83
N ALA A 125 -0.54 1.29 2.06
CA ALA A 125 -0.50 2.65 2.59
C ALA A 125 0.92 3.07 2.96
N LEU A 126 1.21 4.37 2.97
CA LEU A 126 2.54 4.91 3.32
C LEU A 126 3.00 4.45 4.71
N LEU A 127 2.10 4.42 5.69
CA LEU A 127 2.39 4.00 7.06
C LEU A 127 2.23 2.48 7.29
N GLY A 128 2.10 1.70 6.22
CA GLY A 128 1.98 0.24 6.20
C GLY A 128 0.58 -0.25 5.83
N TYR A 129 -0.44 0.20 6.57
CA TYR A 129 -1.85 0.07 6.20
C TYR A 129 -2.60 1.35 6.63
N TRP A 130 -3.92 1.44 6.42
CA TRP A 130 -4.71 2.63 6.73
C TRP A 130 -4.45 3.19 8.15
N GLY A 131 -4.50 2.33 9.18
CA GLY A 131 -4.23 2.68 10.58
C GLY A 131 -2.77 2.55 11.00
N GLY A 132 -1.84 2.39 10.06
CA GLY A 132 -0.41 2.20 10.33
C GLY A 132 -0.02 0.77 10.71
N LEU A 133 1.09 0.61 11.45
CA LEU A 133 1.57 -0.68 11.93
C LEU A 133 0.98 -1.03 13.30
N HIS A 134 0.66 -2.30 13.52
CA HIS A 134 0.10 -2.77 14.78
C HIS A 134 1.17 -2.86 15.89
N PRO A 135 1.11 -2.08 16.99
CA PRO A 135 2.18 -2.03 17.99
C PRO A 135 2.46 -3.31 18.75
N SER A 136 1.44 -4.14 18.95
CA SER A 136 1.58 -5.41 19.66
C SER A 136 1.93 -6.58 18.72
N SER A 137 2.01 -6.37 17.40
CA SER A 137 2.41 -7.44 16.48
C SER A 137 3.88 -7.80 16.71
N GLU A 138 4.17 -9.09 16.81
CA GLU A 138 5.53 -9.60 16.98
C GLU A 138 6.44 -9.23 15.79
N THR A 139 5.92 -9.33 14.57
CA THR A 139 6.68 -9.05 13.34
C THR A 139 6.86 -7.55 13.10
N MET A 140 5.93 -6.71 13.57
CA MET A 140 6.01 -5.25 13.45
C MET A 140 6.86 -4.60 14.55
N ARG A 141 7.02 -5.27 15.72
CA ARG A 141 7.70 -4.71 16.90
C ARG A 141 9.09 -4.14 16.60
N LYS A 142 9.84 -4.75 15.68
CA LYS A 142 11.20 -4.31 15.31
C LYS A 142 11.24 -2.90 14.70
N TYR A 143 10.12 -2.42 14.15
CA TYR A 143 9.99 -1.05 13.63
C TYR A 143 9.49 -0.06 14.69
N ASN A 144 9.28 -0.52 15.93
CA ASN A 144 8.90 0.26 17.10
C ASN A 144 7.73 1.24 16.86
N PRO A 145 6.60 0.79 16.28
CA PRO A 145 5.51 1.70 15.96
C PRO A 145 4.82 2.22 17.22
N LYS A 146 4.41 3.50 17.18
CA LYS A 146 3.72 4.18 18.27
C LYS A 146 2.38 4.71 17.80
N ILE A 147 1.36 4.59 18.65
CA ILE A 147 0.06 5.20 18.36
C ILE A 147 0.17 6.71 18.50
N GLU A 148 -0.06 7.42 17.40
CA GLU A 148 -0.17 8.87 17.33
C GLU A 148 -1.53 9.26 16.76
N TYR A 149 -2.03 10.42 17.15
CA TYR A 149 -3.37 10.87 16.78
C TYR A 149 -3.24 12.04 15.78
N PRO A 150 -3.68 11.85 14.53
CA PRO A 150 -3.78 12.92 13.53
C PRO A 150 -4.45 14.18 14.08
N ILE A 151 -3.86 15.35 13.80
CA ILE A 151 -4.49 16.63 14.08
C ILE A 151 -4.86 17.29 12.76
N GLN A 152 -6.16 17.34 12.46
CA GLN A 152 -6.66 17.98 11.26
C GLN A 152 -6.64 19.51 11.39
N SER A 153 -6.24 20.21 10.33
CA SER A 153 -6.23 21.68 10.32
C SER A 153 -7.65 22.25 10.21
N PRO A 154 -7.92 23.47 10.69
CA PRO A 154 -9.21 24.15 10.49
C PRO A 154 -9.59 24.28 9.01
N GLY A 155 -8.59 24.40 8.12
CA GLY A 155 -8.82 24.42 6.67
C GLY A 155 -9.31 23.08 6.13
N ASN A 156 -8.79 21.96 6.63
CA ASN A 156 -9.27 20.64 6.23
C ASN A 156 -10.70 20.39 6.73
N THR A 157 -10.95 20.62 8.02
CA THR A 157 -12.25 20.36 8.65
C THR A 157 -13.35 21.33 8.19
N GLY A 158 -12.99 22.53 7.72
CA GLY A 158 -13.93 23.51 7.17
C GLY A 158 -14.41 23.25 5.74
N ASN A 159 -13.80 22.32 5.00
CA ASN A 159 -14.19 21.98 3.62
C ASN A 159 -15.15 20.79 3.57
N LEU A 160 -14.63 19.56 3.68
CA LEU A 160 -15.41 18.33 3.75
C LEU A 160 -14.72 17.41 4.74
N ARG A 161 -15.46 16.95 5.76
CA ARG A 161 -14.93 15.92 6.67
C ARG A 161 -14.99 14.57 5.98
N ASP A 162 -13.85 13.90 6.01
CA ASP A 162 -13.68 12.57 5.47
C ASP A 162 -13.74 11.54 6.61
N ILE A 163 -14.53 10.48 6.42
CA ILE A 163 -14.75 9.46 7.46
C ILE A 163 -13.47 8.69 7.78
N ALA A 164 -12.56 8.52 6.83
CA ALA A 164 -11.27 7.87 7.10
C ALA A 164 -10.42 8.77 7.99
N MET A 165 -10.33 10.08 7.70
CA MET A 165 -9.60 11.02 8.55
C MET A 165 -10.19 11.13 9.96
N ASP A 166 -11.52 11.23 10.08
CA ASP A 166 -12.19 11.28 11.38
C ASP A 166 -12.00 9.96 12.17
N SER A 167 -11.98 8.83 11.47
CA SER A 167 -11.67 7.52 12.06
C SER A 167 -10.24 7.46 12.60
N LEU A 168 -9.25 7.90 11.81
CA LEU A 168 -7.84 7.89 12.20
C LEU A 168 -7.55 8.88 13.35
N GLU A 169 -8.18 10.05 13.36
CA GLU A 169 -8.13 10.99 14.49
C GLU A 169 -8.69 10.37 15.78
N LYS A 170 -9.78 9.59 15.68
CA LYS A 170 -10.41 8.93 16.82
C LYS A 170 -9.61 7.73 17.34
N PHE A 171 -9.13 6.89 16.43
CA PHE A 171 -8.59 5.56 16.77
C PHE A 171 -7.06 5.50 16.76
N GLY A 172 -6.41 6.53 16.24
CA GLY A 172 -4.96 6.67 16.19
C GLY A 172 -4.29 5.80 15.11
N VAL A 173 -3.11 6.23 14.71
CA VAL A 173 -2.28 5.64 13.66
C VAL A 173 -1.02 5.06 14.29
N GLY A 174 -0.65 3.83 13.95
CA GLY A 174 0.61 3.21 14.32
C GLY A 174 1.77 3.74 13.47
N VAL A 175 2.35 4.87 13.88
CA VAL A 175 3.44 5.55 13.18
C VAL A 175 4.75 4.82 13.43
N ILE A 176 5.51 4.57 12.35
CA ILE A 176 6.80 3.89 12.38
C ILE A 176 7.81 4.78 13.08
N ASP A 177 8.70 4.22 13.90
CA ASP A 177 9.81 4.99 14.46
C ASP A 177 10.62 5.64 13.33
N PRO A 178 10.87 6.96 13.35
CA PRO A 178 11.58 7.65 12.29
C PRO A 178 12.95 7.06 11.93
N GLN A 179 13.60 6.36 12.86
CA GLN A 179 14.90 5.69 12.62
C GLN A 179 14.76 4.32 11.93
N ARG A 180 13.52 3.81 11.79
CA ARG A 180 13.20 2.47 11.27
C ARG A 180 12.36 2.49 9.99
N ILE A 181 12.06 3.68 9.45
CA ILE A 181 11.23 3.82 8.23
C ILE A 181 11.87 3.07 7.06
N PHE A 182 13.16 3.26 6.82
CA PHE A 182 13.87 2.56 5.74
C PHE A 182 13.90 1.05 5.97
N ASP A 183 14.18 0.60 7.21
CA ASP A 183 14.17 -0.83 7.55
C ASP A 183 12.81 -1.46 7.20
N PHE A 184 11.70 -0.79 7.52
CA PHE A 184 10.36 -1.25 7.17
C PHE A 184 10.15 -1.37 5.66
N TYR A 185 10.42 -0.30 4.91
CA TYR A 185 10.21 -0.35 3.46
C TYR A 185 11.14 -1.33 2.77
N ASN A 186 12.40 -1.41 3.19
CA ASN A 186 13.35 -2.33 2.62
C ASN A 186 12.92 -3.78 2.84
N ASP A 187 12.44 -4.13 4.03
CA ASP A 187 11.97 -5.48 4.33
C ASP A 187 10.68 -5.81 3.57
N LEU A 188 9.70 -4.89 3.54
CA LEU A 188 8.46 -5.06 2.78
C LEU A 188 8.73 -5.20 1.28
N HIS A 189 9.50 -4.28 0.69
CA HIS A 189 9.77 -4.28 -0.75
C HIS A 189 10.71 -5.41 -1.16
N SER A 190 11.66 -5.81 -0.31
CA SER A 190 12.47 -7.01 -0.57
C SER A 190 11.61 -8.26 -0.58
N TYR A 191 10.63 -8.38 0.33
CA TYR A 191 9.68 -9.48 0.33
C TYR A 191 8.86 -9.50 -0.96
N LEU A 192 8.24 -8.37 -1.30
CA LEU A 192 7.42 -8.24 -2.51
C LEU A 192 8.20 -8.56 -3.79
N ALA A 193 9.41 -8.01 -3.92
CA ALA A 193 10.29 -8.32 -5.06
C ALA A 193 10.61 -9.81 -5.13
N SER A 194 10.83 -10.48 -3.98
CA SER A 194 11.04 -11.93 -3.94
C SER A 194 9.80 -12.72 -4.38
N CYS A 195 8.60 -12.18 -4.17
CA CYS A 195 7.35 -12.73 -4.68
C CYS A 195 7.10 -12.44 -6.18
N GLY A 196 8.07 -11.84 -6.89
CA GLY A 196 7.92 -11.49 -8.29
C GLY A 196 7.03 -10.27 -8.54
N VAL A 197 6.71 -9.47 -7.51
CA VAL A 197 6.07 -8.16 -7.69
C VAL A 197 7.06 -7.19 -8.31
N ASP A 198 6.61 -6.42 -9.31
CA ASP A 198 7.47 -5.53 -10.09
C ASP A 198 7.50 -4.10 -9.54
N GLY A 199 6.57 -3.73 -8.67
CA GLY A 199 6.45 -2.38 -8.12
C GLY A 199 5.28 -2.22 -7.16
N VAL A 200 5.04 -0.99 -6.72
CA VAL A 200 4.00 -0.70 -5.73
C VAL A 200 3.18 0.55 -6.07
N LYS A 201 1.92 0.54 -5.67
CA LYS A 201 1.07 1.71 -5.54
C LYS A 201 1.00 2.09 -4.05
N VAL A 202 1.42 3.29 -3.70
CA VAL A 202 1.50 3.75 -2.31
C VAL A 202 0.49 4.83 -2.04
N ASP A 203 -0.47 4.54 -1.17
CA ASP A 203 -1.62 5.38 -0.83
C ASP A 203 -1.48 6.05 0.55
N VAL A 204 -2.51 6.82 0.92
CA VAL A 204 -2.67 7.46 2.23
C VAL A 204 -1.48 8.37 2.59
N GLN A 205 -0.79 8.92 1.60
CA GLN A 205 0.43 9.69 1.83
C GLN A 205 0.15 11.05 2.49
N THR A 206 -0.99 11.65 2.17
CA THR A 206 -1.42 12.96 2.72
C THR A 206 -1.64 12.93 4.25
N LEU A 207 -1.85 11.74 4.84
CA LEU A 207 -2.01 11.59 6.29
C LEU A 207 -0.82 12.16 7.09
N LEU A 208 0.41 12.09 6.55
CA LEU A 208 1.61 12.61 7.22
C LEU A 208 1.53 14.11 7.56
N GLU A 209 0.76 14.90 6.81
CA GLU A 209 0.55 16.33 7.10
C GLU A 209 0.02 16.55 8.52
N THR A 210 -0.78 15.59 9.01
CA THR A 210 -1.45 15.67 10.32
C THR A 210 -0.66 15.05 11.47
N LEU A 211 0.49 14.44 11.19
CA LEU A 211 1.32 13.69 12.14
C LEU A 211 2.68 14.34 12.41
N GLY A 212 2.89 15.60 12.01
CA GLY A 212 4.19 16.27 12.14
C GLY A 212 4.60 16.67 13.56
N PHE A 213 3.69 16.62 14.54
CA PHE A 213 3.96 17.03 15.91
C PHE A 213 4.99 16.10 16.56
N GLY A 214 6.00 16.66 17.23
CA GLY A 214 7.09 15.87 17.85
C GLY A 214 8.16 15.35 16.87
N HIS A 215 7.97 15.49 15.56
CA HIS A 215 8.87 14.95 14.52
C HIS A 215 9.65 16.01 13.74
N GLY A 216 9.73 17.24 14.26
CA GLY A 216 10.37 18.37 13.56
C GLY A 216 9.47 19.07 12.55
N GLY A 217 8.17 18.72 12.53
CA GLY A 217 7.17 19.30 11.62
C GLY A 217 6.88 18.41 10.42
N ARG A 218 5.72 18.66 9.79
CA ARG A 218 5.19 17.84 8.68
C ARG A 218 6.12 17.72 7.48
N VAL A 219 6.86 18.78 7.15
CA VAL A 219 7.81 18.80 6.02
C VAL A 219 8.98 17.84 6.30
N ALA A 220 9.59 17.94 7.49
CA ALA A 220 10.72 17.09 7.86
C ALA A 220 10.31 15.61 7.94
N LEU A 221 9.13 15.32 8.49
CA LEU A 221 8.60 13.95 8.55
C LEU A 221 8.31 13.39 7.16
N THR A 222 7.65 14.17 6.30
CA THR A 222 7.33 13.78 4.92
C THR A 222 8.61 13.50 4.13
N GLY A 223 9.63 14.37 4.26
CA GLY A 223 10.94 14.17 3.62
C GLY A 223 11.55 12.82 3.99
N ARG A 224 11.60 12.46 5.28
CA ARG A 224 12.14 11.18 5.74
C ARG A 224 11.40 9.97 5.17
N TYR A 225 10.07 10.02 5.16
CA TYR A 225 9.26 8.93 4.59
C TYR A 225 9.49 8.76 3.10
N GLN A 226 9.53 9.88 2.36
CA GLN A 226 9.73 9.86 0.92
C GLN A 226 11.15 9.43 0.52
N GLU A 227 12.17 9.87 1.26
CA GLU A 227 13.56 9.43 1.05
C GLU A 227 13.69 7.92 1.25
N ALA A 228 13.19 7.42 2.37
CA ALA A 228 13.22 5.99 2.69
C ALA A 228 12.43 5.16 1.66
N LEU A 229 11.26 5.65 1.22
CA LEU A 229 10.44 5.00 0.19
C LEU A 229 11.18 4.96 -1.16
N GLU A 230 11.74 6.08 -1.61
CA GLU A 230 12.45 6.10 -2.89
C GLU A 230 13.72 5.24 -2.87
N GLU A 231 14.44 5.23 -1.74
CA GLU A 231 15.63 4.39 -1.56
C GLU A 231 15.27 2.89 -1.62
N SER A 232 14.20 2.47 -0.94
CA SER A 232 13.77 1.07 -0.97
C SER A 232 13.28 0.64 -2.35
N ILE A 233 12.60 1.52 -3.10
CA ILE A 233 12.17 1.25 -4.48
C ILE A 233 13.39 1.06 -5.39
N ALA A 234 14.36 1.97 -5.32
CA ALA A 234 15.58 1.90 -6.12
C ALA A 234 16.37 0.61 -5.83
N ARG A 235 16.37 0.18 -4.56
CA ARG A 235 17.07 -1.02 -4.11
C ARG A 235 16.40 -2.32 -4.56
N ASN A 236 15.07 -2.40 -4.54
CA ASN A 236 14.35 -3.67 -4.68
C ASN A 236 13.72 -3.91 -6.06
N PHE A 237 13.31 -2.86 -6.79
CA PHE A 237 12.56 -3.02 -8.04
C PHE A 237 13.33 -2.64 -9.31
N GLY A 238 14.62 -2.25 -9.20
CA GLY A 238 15.54 -2.02 -10.33
C GLY A 238 15.19 -0.89 -11.30
N ALA A 239 14.01 -0.28 -11.15
CA ALA A 239 13.50 0.86 -11.90
C ALA A 239 12.56 1.69 -11.01
N ASN A 240 12.13 2.86 -11.51
CA ASN A 240 11.15 3.69 -10.81
C ASN A 240 9.74 3.11 -10.94
N ASN A 241 9.50 2.01 -10.22
CA ASN A 241 8.26 1.24 -10.24
C ASN A 241 7.39 1.58 -9.02
N LEU A 242 7.16 2.87 -8.82
CA LEU A 242 6.38 3.44 -7.73
C LEU A 242 5.27 4.33 -8.32
N ILE A 243 4.03 4.07 -7.93
CA ILE A 243 2.90 4.96 -8.13
C ILE A 243 2.61 5.64 -6.79
N CYS A 244 2.78 6.96 -6.71
CA CYS A 244 2.37 7.73 -5.55
C CYS A 244 0.91 8.17 -5.72
N CYS A 245 0.02 7.61 -4.90
CA CYS A 245 -1.40 7.92 -4.94
C CYS A 245 -1.86 8.44 -3.56
N MET A 246 -2.98 9.17 -3.54
CA MET A 246 -3.41 10.00 -2.41
C MET A 246 -2.31 10.93 -1.86
N ASN A 247 -1.37 11.36 -2.71
CA ASN A 247 -0.23 12.20 -2.36
C ASN A 247 -0.46 13.65 -2.81
N HIS A 248 -1.47 14.28 -2.23
CA HIS A 248 -1.91 15.62 -2.58
C HIS A 248 -1.31 16.71 -1.67
N ASN A 249 -0.51 16.33 -0.67
CA ASN A 249 0.20 17.28 0.17
C ASN A 249 1.28 18.01 -0.64
N SER A 250 1.53 19.28 -0.28
CA SER A 250 2.65 20.04 -0.85
C SER A 250 3.99 19.75 -0.16
N ASP A 251 3.96 19.08 1.00
CA ASP A 251 5.14 18.80 1.81
C ASP A 251 6.17 17.94 1.06
N SER A 252 5.69 17.04 0.20
CA SER A 252 6.54 16.17 -0.63
C SER A 252 7.42 16.92 -1.64
N PHE A 253 7.14 18.21 -1.93
CA PHE A 253 7.95 19.05 -2.81
C PHE A 253 9.16 19.67 -2.11
N TYR A 254 9.11 19.83 -0.79
CA TYR A 254 10.15 20.48 -0.02
C TYR A 254 11.16 19.43 0.46
N ARG A 255 12.20 19.22 -0.34
CA ARG A 255 13.36 18.38 -0.05
C ARG A 255 14.64 19.17 -0.31
#